data_AF-A0A3N5RUH7-F1
#
_entry.id   AF-A0A3N5RUH7-F1
#
_cell.length_a   1.000
_cell.length_b   1.000
_cell.length_c   1.000
_cell.angle_alpha   90.00
_cell.angle_beta   90.00
_cell.angle_gamma   90.00
#
_symmetry.space_group_name_H-M   'P 1'
#
loop_
_entity.id
_entity.type
_entity.pdbx_description
1 polymer ?
#
loop_
_entity_poly.entity_id
_entity_poly.type
_entity_poly.pdbx_seq_one_letter_code
_entity_poly.pdbx_strand_id
1 'polypeptide(L)'
;MIDKFLRFPAGNTLAVIVLIALIITWLTSLVLSLRNVPVRTDKGWYTGILPVFALLGIPATLDLLQTDGITFIFAAVAFVVFALNIFVPVLRMSGKSSHPLVADWSKWAIPISVIGGLVVSGYLTFIETTGTQVLCGPSGGCGDVQSSKYAILFGVLPVGLLGFLGNIGILAGWAVWQFGPAAIKKLSALSIWGMCIFGVLFSTYLTFLEPFVIGATCMWCISSAVLMIVLLLVSTPAAQQALAIADD
;
A
#
# COMPACT_ATOMS: atom_id res chain seq x y z
N MET A 1 28.75 5.07 0.01
CA MET A 1 27.49 4.30 -0.07
C MET A 1 27.21 3.60 1.26
N ILE A 2 28.18 2.84 1.80
CA ILE A 2 28.06 2.13 3.08
C ILE A 2 27.86 3.09 4.28
N ASP A 3 28.58 4.21 4.36
CA ASP A 3 28.46 5.15 5.49
C ASP A 3 27.10 5.84 5.60
N LYS A 4 26.40 6.02 4.47
CA LYS A 4 25.03 6.56 4.45
C LYS A 4 24.02 5.52 4.92
N PHE A 5 24.18 4.27 4.48
CA PHE A 5 23.31 3.17 4.87
C PHE A 5 23.34 2.91 6.38
N LEU A 6 24.52 3.04 6.99
CA LEU A 6 24.74 2.82 8.42
C LEU A 6 24.23 3.94 9.33
N ARG A 7 23.81 5.10 8.80
CA ARG A 7 23.18 6.16 9.62
C ARG A 7 21.82 5.74 10.18
N PHE A 8 21.05 4.98 9.41
CA PHE A 8 19.70 4.54 9.78
C PHE A 8 19.51 3.05 9.45
N PRO A 9 20.22 2.13 10.13
CA PRO A 9 20.31 0.74 9.72
C PRO A 9 18.96 0.01 9.77
N ALA A 10 18.12 0.29 10.76
CA ALA A 10 16.80 -0.33 10.90
C ALA A 10 15.84 0.10 9.77
N GLY A 11 15.74 1.41 9.50
CA GLY A 11 14.91 1.96 8.43
C GLY A 11 15.35 1.48 7.05
N ASN A 12 16.65 1.56 6.76
CA ASN A 12 17.18 1.15 5.47
C ASN A 12 17.07 -0.36 5.23
N THR A 13 17.20 -1.20 6.27
CA THR A 13 16.95 -2.65 6.15
C THR A 13 15.48 -2.93 5.84
N LEU A 14 14.56 -2.23 6.50
CA LEU A 14 13.12 -2.36 6.22
C LEU A 14 12.80 -1.93 4.78
N ALA A 15 13.38 -0.83 4.30
CA ALA A 15 13.23 -0.39 2.91
C ALA A 15 13.65 -1.45 1.90
N VAL A 16 14.80 -2.11 2.13
CA VAL A 16 15.27 -3.20 1.24
C VAL A 16 14.30 -4.40 1.27
N ILE A 17 13.80 -4.79 2.44
CA ILE A 17 12.81 -5.88 2.56
C ILE A 17 11.53 -5.53 1.79
N VAL A 18 11.03 -4.30 1.96
CA VAL A 18 9.82 -3.81 1.30
C VAL A 18 10.02 -3.66 -0.20
N LEU A 19 11.21 -3.26 -0.65
CA LEU A 19 11.57 -3.22 -2.08
C LEU A 19 11.47 -4.61 -2.72
N ILE A 20 12.05 -5.63 -2.07
CA ILE A 20 11.95 -7.02 -2.55
C ILE A 20 10.48 -7.46 -2.57
N ALA A 21 9.72 -7.12 -1.55
CA ALA A 21 8.29 -7.41 -1.47
C ALA A 21 7.49 -6.76 -2.62
N LEU A 22 7.76 -5.49 -2.95
CA LEU A 22 7.13 -4.78 -4.07
C LEU A 22 7.39 -5.48 -5.40
N ILE A 23 8.65 -5.85 -5.66
CA ILE A 23 9.06 -6.52 -6.91
C ILE A 23 8.38 -7.90 -7.01
N ILE A 24 8.42 -8.70 -5.94
CA ILE A 24 7.77 -10.02 -5.91
C ILE A 24 6.26 -9.88 -6.10
N THR A 25 5.63 -8.90 -5.47
CA THR A 25 4.19 -8.66 -5.57
C THR A 25 3.79 -8.29 -6.99
N TRP A 26 4.53 -7.36 -7.62
CA TRP A 26 4.28 -6.95 -9.00
C TRP A 26 4.40 -8.14 -9.95
N LEU A 27 5.48 -8.92 -9.85
CA LEU A 27 5.69 -10.13 -10.66
C LEU A 27 4.59 -11.17 -10.42
N THR A 28 4.22 -11.41 -9.16
CA THR A 28 3.19 -12.38 -8.79
C THR A 28 1.82 -11.95 -9.33
N SER A 29 1.46 -10.67 -9.19
CA SER A 29 0.21 -10.13 -9.72
C SER A 29 0.15 -10.23 -11.24
N LEU A 30 1.24 -9.90 -11.93
CA LEU A 30 1.34 -10.04 -13.39
C LEU A 30 1.19 -11.50 -13.85
N VAL A 31 1.91 -12.43 -13.21
CA VAL A 31 1.82 -13.86 -13.52
C VAL A 31 0.44 -14.43 -13.24
N LEU A 32 -0.20 -14.06 -12.12
CA LEU A 32 -1.54 -14.51 -11.78
C LEU A 32 -2.60 -13.93 -12.72
N SER A 33 -2.43 -12.68 -13.16
CA SER A 33 -3.31 -12.03 -14.12
C SER A 33 -3.31 -12.70 -15.49
N LEU A 34 -2.19 -13.33 -15.88
CA LEU A 34 -2.04 -14.06 -17.15
C LEU A 34 -2.37 -15.56 -17.05
N ARG A 35 -2.72 -16.06 -15.86
CA ARG A 35 -3.07 -17.47 -15.65
C ARG A 35 -4.56 -17.70 -15.93
N ASN A 36 -4.87 -18.81 -16.60
CA ASN A 36 -6.25 -19.24 -16.86
C ASN A 36 -6.94 -19.90 -15.65
N VAL A 37 -6.22 -20.16 -14.56
CA VAL A 37 -6.78 -20.78 -13.35
C VAL A 37 -7.20 -19.68 -12.37
N PRO A 38 -8.50 -19.53 -12.03
CA PRO A 38 -8.97 -18.45 -11.19
C PRO A 38 -8.36 -18.51 -9.78
N VAL A 39 -7.88 -17.36 -9.29
CA VAL A 39 -7.37 -17.25 -7.91
C VAL A 39 -8.50 -17.47 -6.91
N ARG A 40 -8.36 -18.51 -6.09
CA ARG A 40 -9.27 -18.82 -4.99
C ARG A 40 -9.03 -17.91 -3.77
N THR A 41 -10.05 -17.14 -3.39
CA THR A 41 -10.04 -16.21 -2.24
C THR A 41 -10.69 -16.78 -0.97
N ASP A 42 -11.13 -18.04 -0.99
CA ASP A 42 -11.82 -18.73 0.09
C ASP A 42 -10.85 -19.38 1.10
N LYS A 43 -10.03 -20.33 0.64
CA LYS A 43 -8.96 -20.99 1.40
C LYS A 43 -7.85 -21.40 0.44
N GLY A 44 -6.72 -20.72 0.49
CA GLY A 44 -5.58 -21.06 -0.35
C GLY A 44 -4.28 -20.38 0.06
N TRP A 45 -3.21 -20.67 -0.68
CA TRP A 45 -1.91 -20.04 -0.46
C TRP A 45 -1.99 -18.50 -0.63
N TYR A 46 -2.87 -18.03 -1.52
CA TYR A 46 -3.08 -16.61 -1.80
C TYR A 46 -3.71 -15.84 -0.63
N THR A 47 -4.65 -16.44 0.09
CA THR A 47 -5.21 -15.82 1.31
C THR A 47 -4.19 -15.76 2.44
N GLY A 48 -3.21 -16.67 2.45
CA GLY A 48 -2.15 -16.71 3.46
C GLY A 48 -1.01 -15.70 3.22
N ILE A 49 -0.74 -15.32 1.96
CA ILE A 49 0.36 -14.38 1.66
C ILE A 49 0.00 -12.93 1.99
N LEU A 50 -1.30 -12.59 1.92
CA LEU A 50 -1.80 -11.25 2.20
C LEU A 50 -1.49 -10.72 3.61
N PRO A 51 -1.76 -11.46 4.71
CA PRO A 51 -1.36 -11.03 6.05
C PRO A 51 0.16 -10.94 6.20
N VAL A 52 0.94 -11.77 5.48
CA VAL A 52 2.41 -11.70 5.51
C VAL A 52 2.91 -10.38 4.94
N PHE A 53 2.36 -9.92 3.83
CA PHE A 53 2.72 -8.60 3.29
C PHE A 53 2.22 -7.45 4.16
N ALA A 54 1.00 -7.54 4.71
CA ALA A 54 0.48 -6.53 5.62
C ALA A 54 1.32 -6.43 6.93
N LEU A 55 1.91 -7.54 7.39
CA LEU A 55 2.83 -7.56 8.53
C LEU A 55 4.10 -6.71 8.30
N LEU A 56 4.54 -6.50 7.06
CA LEU A 56 5.69 -5.65 6.75
C LEU A 56 5.43 -4.16 7.08
N GLY A 57 4.17 -3.75 7.19
CA GLY A 57 3.79 -2.38 7.61
C GLY A 57 3.82 -2.17 9.12
N ILE A 58 3.80 -3.24 9.93
CA ILE A 58 3.76 -3.13 11.39
C ILE A 58 5.01 -2.42 11.94
N PRO A 59 6.25 -2.80 11.57
CA PRO A 59 7.44 -2.12 12.09
C PRO A 59 7.43 -0.60 11.80
N ALA A 60 6.99 -0.20 10.60
CA ALA A 60 6.91 1.20 10.22
C ALA A 60 5.88 1.97 11.06
N THR A 61 4.68 1.40 11.25
CA THR A 61 3.63 2.04 12.07
C THR A 61 3.94 2.04 13.56
N LEU A 62 4.61 1.02 14.09
CA LEU A 62 5.07 0.99 15.49
C LEU A 62 6.16 2.04 15.76
N ASP A 63 7.02 2.31 14.78
CA ASP A 63 7.99 3.41 14.86
C ASP A 63 7.25 4.76 14.91
N LEU A 64 6.25 4.96 14.05
CA LEU A 64 5.43 6.18 14.03
C LEU A 64 4.56 6.37 15.28
N LEU A 65 4.09 5.29 15.91
CA LEU A 65 3.30 5.34 17.14
C LEU A 65 4.09 5.87 18.35
N GLN A 66 5.41 5.93 18.26
CA GLN A 66 6.27 6.53 19.30
C GLN A 66 6.40 8.05 19.17
N THR A 67 5.76 8.65 18.16
CA THR A 67 5.73 10.11 17.98
C THR A 67 4.57 10.74 18.75
N ASP A 68 4.75 11.99 19.17
CA ASP A 68 3.72 12.74 19.89
C ASP A 68 2.83 13.58 18.95
N GLY A 69 1.69 14.03 19.48
CA GLY A 69 0.82 15.02 18.84
C GLY A 69 -0.05 14.43 17.73
N ILE A 70 -0.22 15.18 16.64
CA ILE A 70 -1.15 14.80 15.57
C ILE A 70 -0.66 13.57 14.79
N THR A 71 0.66 13.40 14.68
CA THR A 71 1.36 12.26 14.05
C THR A 71 0.91 10.93 14.64
N PHE A 72 0.73 10.87 15.97
CA PHE A 72 0.24 9.69 16.68
C PHE A 72 -1.13 9.23 16.19
N ILE A 73 -2.06 10.18 15.96
CA ILE A 73 -3.43 9.87 15.53
C ILE A 73 -3.40 9.23 14.14
N PHE A 74 -2.66 9.83 13.21
CA PHE A 74 -2.49 9.27 11.86
C PHE A 74 -1.81 7.89 11.90
N ALA A 75 -0.79 7.72 12.75
CA ALA A 75 -0.10 6.46 12.93
C ALA A 75 -1.01 5.36 13.53
N ALA A 76 -1.84 5.70 14.50
CA ALA A 76 -2.80 4.80 15.11
C ALA A 76 -3.86 4.32 14.11
N VAL A 77 -4.37 5.23 13.26
CA VAL A 77 -5.29 4.85 12.19
C VAL A 77 -4.63 3.91 11.18
N ALA A 78 -3.40 4.22 10.75
CA ALA A 78 -2.65 3.33 9.87
C ALA A 78 -2.41 1.95 10.50
N PHE A 79 -2.06 1.89 11.79
CA PHE A 79 -1.88 0.64 12.53
C PHE A 79 -3.17 -0.19 12.57
N VAL A 80 -4.33 0.43 12.85
CA VAL A 80 -5.63 -0.24 12.82
C VAL A 80 -5.93 -0.79 11.43
N VAL A 81 -5.62 -0.05 10.36
CA VAL A 81 -5.80 -0.52 8.98
C VAL A 81 -4.95 -1.76 8.68
N PHE A 82 -3.68 -1.78 9.09
CA PHE A 82 -2.84 -2.98 8.95
C PHE A 82 -3.36 -4.15 9.78
N ALA A 83 -3.75 -3.89 11.04
CA ALA A 83 -4.31 -4.91 11.91
C ALA A 83 -5.58 -5.53 11.32
N LEU A 84 -6.48 -4.72 10.73
CA LEU A 84 -7.68 -5.20 10.05
C LEU A 84 -7.33 -6.05 8.82
N ASN A 85 -6.37 -5.60 8.00
CA ASN A 85 -5.91 -6.37 6.83
C ASN A 85 -5.21 -7.69 7.19
N ILE A 86 -4.73 -7.86 8.42
CA ILE A 86 -4.16 -9.11 8.92
C ILE A 86 -5.25 -9.99 9.55
N PHE A 87 -6.02 -9.41 10.47
CA PHE A 87 -6.98 -10.16 11.29
C PHE A 87 -8.14 -10.72 10.47
N VAL A 88 -8.66 -9.97 9.50
CA VAL A 88 -9.81 -10.39 8.70
C VAL A 88 -9.49 -11.63 7.83
N PRO A 89 -8.39 -11.67 7.03
CA PRO A 89 -8.01 -12.89 6.31
C PRO A 89 -7.68 -14.07 7.24
N VAL A 90 -7.03 -13.83 8.39
CA VAL A 90 -6.70 -14.88 9.36
C VAL A 90 -7.96 -15.51 9.97
N LEU A 91 -8.97 -14.70 10.29
CA LEU A 91 -10.26 -15.19 10.76
C LEU A 91 -11.00 -16.00 9.68
N ARG A 92 -10.91 -15.58 8.41
CA ARG A 92 -11.49 -16.31 7.27
C ARG A 92 -10.82 -17.68 7.10
N MET A 93 -9.49 -17.74 7.18
CA MET A 93 -8.73 -19.00 7.12
C MET A 93 -9.07 -19.93 8.28
N SER A 94 -9.21 -19.38 9.49
CA SER A 94 -9.54 -20.13 10.70
C SER A 94 -10.98 -20.66 10.73
N GLY A 95 -11.85 -20.20 9.81
CA GLY A 95 -13.26 -20.60 9.74
C GLY A 95 -14.08 -20.23 10.98
N LYS A 96 -13.56 -19.35 11.85
CA LYS A 96 -14.11 -19.07 13.18
C LYS A 96 -15.21 -18.01 13.20
N SER A 97 -15.57 -17.40 12.05
CA SER A 97 -16.58 -16.34 12.03
C SER A 97 -17.39 -16.31 10.74
N SER A 98 -18.69 -16.06 10.89
CA SER A 98 -19.68 -15.95 9.81
C SER A 98 -20.05 -14.49 9.50
N HIS A 99 -19.35 -13.53 10.10
CA HIS A 99 -19.66 -12.10 9.93
C HIS A 99 -19.47 -11.68 8.46
N PRO A 100 -20.36 -10.86 7.87
CA PRO A 100 -20.29 -10.48 6.45
C PRO A 100 -18.94 -9.83 6.05
N LEU A 101 -18.31 -9.07 6.96
CA LEU A 101 -16.97 -8.51 6.76
C LEU A 101 -15.88 -9.59 6.53
N VAL A 102 -16.02 -10.78 7.12
CA VAL A 102 -15.06 -11.88 7.00
C VAL A 102 -15.42 -12.79 5.81
N ALA A 103 -16.72 -12.96 5.52
CA ALA A 103 -17.18 -13.73 4.37
C ALA A 103 -16.77 -13.09 3.04
N ASP A 104 -16.96 -11.76 2.91
CA ASP A 104 -16.64 -10.96 1.73
C ASP A 104 -15.35 -10.12 1.93
N TRP A 105 -14.36 -10.67 2.64
CA TRP A 105 -13.18 -9.92 3.07
C TRP A 105 -12.45 -9.19 1.94
N SER A 106 -12.35 -9.79 0.74
CA SER A 106 -11.67 -9.18 -0.41
C SER A 106 -12.38 -7.91 -0.89
N LYS A 107 -13.71 -7.81 -0.75
CA LYS A 107 -14.47 -6.61 -1.14
C LYS A 107 -14.21 -5.44 -0.20
N TRP A 108 -14.09 -5.73 1.10
CA TRP A 108 -13.89 -4.73 2.16
C TRP A 108 -12.41 -4.38 2.39
N ALA A 109 -11.48 -5.26 2.04
CA ALA A 109 -10.05 -4.99 2.17
C ALA A 109 -9.59 -3.82 1.28
N ILE A 110 -10.22 -3.61 0.12
CA ILE A 110 -9.94 -2.46 -0.77
C ILE A 110 -10.22 -1.13 -0.05
N PRO A 111 -11.48 -0.80 0.34
CA PRO A 111 -11.76 0.48 0.97
C PRO A 111 -11.01 0.67 2.31
N ILE A 112 -10.81 -0.40 3.09
CA ILE A 112 -10.01 -0.33 4.33
C ILE A 112 -8.56 0.11 4.02
N SER A 113 -7.94 -0.49 3.02
CA SER A 113 -6.56 -0.16 2.63
C SER A 113 -6.46 1.23 1.99
N VAL A 114 -7.46 1.63 1.20
CA VAL A 114 -7.53 2.98 0.62
C VAL A 114 -7.68 4.03 1.72
N ILE A 115 -8.49 3.80 2.75
CA ILE A 115 -8.59 4.71 3.90
C ILE A 115 -7.23 4.88 4.56
N GLY A 116 -6.49 3.80 4.79
CA GLY A 116 -5.10 3.88 5.28
C GLY A 116 -4.20 4.70 4.35
N GLY A 117 -4.32 4.49 3.04
CA GLY A 117 -3.56 5.22 2.04
C GLY A 117 -3.88 6.72 2.04
N LEU A 118 -5.15 7.10 2.17
CA LEU A 118 -5.61 8.50 2.27
C LEU A 118 -5.12 9.16 3.56
N VAL A 119 -5.11 8.44 4.67
CA VAL A 119 -4.61 8.93 5.97
C VAL A 119 -3.11 9.22 5.87
N VAL A 120 -2.33 8.28 5.32
CA VAL A 120 -0.87 8.45 5.15
C VAL A 120 -0.54 9.56 4.15
N SER A 121 -1.13 9.51 2.95
CA SER A 121 -0.85 10.49 1.90
C SER A 121 -1.41 11.88 2.20
N GLY A 122 -2.57 11.96 2.87
CA GLY A 122 -3.17 13.21 3.33
C GLY A 122 -2.32 13.89 4.39
N TYR A 123 -1.75 13.12 5.32
CA TYR A 123 -0.79 13.65 6.29
C TYR A 123 0.48 14.20 5.62
N LEU A 124 1.04 13.45 4.66
CA LEU A 124 2.19 13.93 3.88
C LEU A 124 1.88 15.20 3.11
N THR A 125 0.73 15.24 2.42
CA THR A 125 0.26 16.41 1.68
C THR A 125 0.10 17.62 2.61
N PHE A 126 -0.43 17.42 3.81
CA PHE A 126 -0.57 18.47 4.81
C PHE A 126 0.79 19.04 5.24
N ILE A 127 1.78 18.18 5.47
CA ILE A 127 3.14 18.62 5.85
C ILE A 127 3.85 19.32 4.69
N GLU A 128 3.76 18.77 3.48
CA GLU A 128 4.33 19.36 2.27
C GLU A 128 3.75 20.76 2.00
N THR A 129 2.44 20.94 2.21
CA THR A 129 1.77 22.24 1.98
C THR A 129 1.98 23.25 3.10
N THR A 130 2.12 22.80 4.35
CA THR A 130 2.37 23.69 5.50
C THR A 130 3.84 24.00 5.73
N GLY A 131 4.76 23.26 5.08
CA GLY A 131 6.20 23.41 5.27
C GLY A 131 6.67 23.03 6.68
N THR A 132 5.83 22.33 7.46
CA THR A 132 6.17 21.87 8.81
C THR A 132 7.21 20.75 8.74
N GLN A 133 8.01 20.58 9.81
CA GLN A 133 8.95 19.48 9.84
C GLN A 133 8.22 18.15 10.01
N VAL A 134 8.60 17.15 9.20
CA VAL A 134 8.02 15.82 9.31
C VAL A 134 8.50 15.14 10.58
N LEU A 135 7.56 14.84 11.47
CA LEU A 135 7.84 14.03 12.67
C LEU A 135 7.96 12.58 12.25
N CYS A 136 9.10 11.98 12.58
CA CYS A 136 9.34 10.56 12.45
C CYS A 136 9.74 9.94 13.77
N GLY A 137 9.53 8.63 13.86
CA GLY A 137 9.88 7.86 15.04
C GLY A 137 11.38 7.69 15.21
N PRO A 138 11.80 6.81 16.14
CA PRO A 138 13.20 6.57 16.48
C PRO A 138 14.11 6.26 15.28
N SER A 139 13.54 5.70 14.21
CA SER A 139 14.27 5.38 12.99
C SER A 139 14.81 6.57 12.21
N GLY A 140 14.26 7.78 12.41
CA GLY A 140 14.73 9.01 11.77
C GLY A 140 14.62 9.02 10.23
N GLY A 141 15.30 9.98 9.58
CA GLY A 141 15.50 9.98 8.12
C GLY A 141 14.36 10.58 7.27
N CYS A 142 13.14 10.68 7.77
CA CYS A 142 12.05 11.24 6.98
C CYS A 142 12.25 12.71 6.58
N GLY A 143 12.89 13.52 7.43
CA GLY A 143 13.21 14.92 7.12
C GLY A 143 14.18 15.05 5.96
N ASP A 144 15.15 14.14 5.85
CA ASP A 144 16.09 14.09 4.73
C ASP A 144 15.39 13.68 3.42
N VAL A 145 14.41 12.77 3.50
CA VAL A 145 13.59 12.38 2.35
C VAL A 145 12.69 13.53 1.89
N GLN A 146 12.01 14.21 2.81
CA GLN A 146 11.12 15.35 2.54
C GLN A 146 11.87 16.58 1.98
N SER A 147 13.07 16.87 2.47
CA SER A 147 13.89 17.98 1.97
C SER A 147 14.66 17.64 0.69
N SER A 148 14.58 16.39 0.22
CA SER A 148 15.28 15.96 -0.98
C SER A 148 14.62 16.50 -2.26
N LYS A 149 15.40 16.57 -3.34
CA LYS A 149 14.89 16.93 -4.68
C LYS A 149 13.80 15.96 -5.21
N TYR A 150 13.66 14.78 -4.59
CA TYR A 150 12.71 13.76 -5.01
C TYR A 150 11.33 13.90 -4.34
N ALA A 151 11.20 14.77 -3.33
CA ALA A 151 9.90 15.07 -2.70
C ALA A 151 8.92 15.78 -3.65
N ILE A 152 9.45 16.47 -4.67
CA ILE A 152 8.66 17.13 -5.71
C ILE A 152 8.95 16.45 -7.04
N LEU A 153 7.99 15.67 -7.53
CA LEU A 153 8.07 15.00 -8.82
C LEU A 153 7.96 16.03 -9.95
N PHE A 154 8.92 15.99 -10.88
CA PHE A 154 9.03 16.93 -12.02
C PHE A 154 9.09 18.42 -11.61
N GLY A 155 9.40 18.74 -10.35
CA GLY A 155 9.42 20.12 -9.84
C GLY A 155 8.04 20.77 -9.69
N VAL A 156 6.95 20.01 -9.88
CA VAL A 156 5.57 20.55 -9.85
C VAL A 156 4.62 19.74 -8.95
N LEU A 157 4.80 18.41 -8.83
CA LEU A 157 3.84 17.53 -8.15
C LEU A 157 4.43 16.92 -6.87
N PRO A 158 3.96 17.31 -5.67
CA PRO A 158 4.33 16.67 -4.42
C PRO A 158 3.95 15.18 -4.43
N VAL A 159 4.84 14.34 -3.91
CA VAL A 159 4.62 12.88 -3.87
C VAL A 159 3.40 12.54 -3.00
N GLY A 160 3.20 13.25 -1.88
CA GLY A 160 2.01 13.09 -1.04
C GLY A 160 0.71 13.30 -1.80
N LEU A 161 0.62 14.36 -2.60
CA LEU A 161 -0.57 14.68 -3.40
C LEU A 161 -0.86 13.61 -4.45
N LEU A 162 0.17 13.09 -5.12
CA LEU A 162 0.02 12.02 -6.11
C LEU A 162 -0.52 10.74 -5.47
N GLY A 163 0.00 10.37 -4.30
CA GLY A 163 -0.52 9.27 -3.50
C GLY A 163 -1.97 9.49 -3.09
N PHE A 164 -2.33 10.70 -2.68
CA PHE A 164 -3.69 11.06 -2.28
C PHE A 164 -4.68 10.93 -3.45
N LEU A 165 -4.35 11.50 -4.61
CA LEU A 165 -5.16 11.40 -5.82
C LEU A 165 -5.29 9.94 -6.32
N GLY A 166 -4.20 9.17 -6.26
CA GLY A 166 -4.22 7.75 -6.60
C GLY A 166 -5.18 6.95 -5.72
N ASN A 167 -5.15 7.17 -4.40
CA ASN A 167 -6.07 6.53 -3.46
C ASN A 167 -7.54 6.94 -3.70
N ILE A 168 -7.81 8.22 -4.00
CA ILE A 168 -9.15 8.67 -4.40
C ILE A 168 -9.61 7.97 -5.68
N GLY A 169 -8.74 7.86 -6.68
CA GLY A 169 -9.03 7.17 -7.93
C GLY A 169 -9.40 5.70 -7.73
N ILE A 170 -8.64 5.00 -6.87
CA ILE A 170 -8.93 3.60 -6.49
C ILE A 170 -10.28 3.51 -5.75
N LEU A 171 -10.59 4.45 -4.84
CA LEU A 171 -11.87 4.48 -4.13
C LEU A 171 -13.04 4.67 -5.09
N ALA A 172 -12.91 5.61 -6.02
CA ALA A 172 -13.92 5.88 -7.04
C ALA A 172 -14.13 4.64 -7.94
N GLY A 173 -13.04 4.00 -8.36
CA GLY A 173 -13.10 2.74 -9.10
C GLY A 173 -13.84 1.65 -8.33
N TRP A 174 -13.56 1.51 -7.04
CA TRP A 174 -14.26 0.54 -6.17
C TRP A 174 -15.76 0.85 -6.04
N ALA A 175 -16.13 2.13 -5.87
CA ALA A 175 -17.53 2.54 -5.79
C ALA A 175 -18.28 2.19 -7.09
N VAL A 176 -17.67 2.42 -8.25
CA VAL A 176 -18.26 2.05 -9.55
C VAL A 176 -18.33 0.52 -9.71
N TRP A 177 -17.33 -0.22 -9.24
CA TRP A 177 -17.36 -1.68 -9.28
C TRP A 177 -18.51 -2.26 -8.43
N GLN A 178 -18.79 -1.66 -7.27
CA GLN A 178 -19.85 -2.13 -6.37
C GLN A 178 -21.25 -1.68 -6.80
N PHE A 179 -21.43 -0.38 -7.09
CA PHE A 179 -22.74 0.23 -7.32
C PHE A 179 -23.04 0.52 -8.80
N GLY A 180 -22.06 0.41 -9.70
CA GLY A 180 -22.21 0.75 -11.10
C GLY A 180 -22.91 -0.34 -11.95
N PRO A 181 -23.34 0.02 -13.18
CA PRO A 181 -23.89 -0.92 -14.16
C PRO A 181 -22.93 -2.07 -14.50
N ALA A 182 -23.47 -3.27 -14.73
CA ALA A 182 -22.68 -4.47 -15.04
C ALA A 182 -21.71 -4.29 -16.22
N ALA A 183 -22.05 -3.44 -17.20
CA ALA A 183 -21.22 -3.14 -18.36
C ALA A 183 -19.88 -2.46 -17.98
N ILE A 184 -19.87 -1.61 -16.96
CA ILE A 184 -18.65 -0.85 -16.57
C ILE A 184 -17.88 -1.52 -15.43
N LYS A 185 -18.46 -2.50 -14.73
CA LYS A 185 -17.80 -3.21 -13.62
C LYS A 185 -16.47 -3.84 -14.03
N LYS A 186 -16.39 -4.40 -15.25
CA LYS A 186 -15.16 -4.98 -15.81
C LYS A 186 -14.07 -3.92 -15.98
N LEU A 187 -14.43 -2.80 -16.61
CA LEU A 187 -13.53 -1.68 -16.83
C LEU A 187 -13.05 -1.09 -15.50
N SER A 188 -13.94 -0.98 -14.51
CA SER A 188 -13.57 -0.52 -13.16
C SER A 188 -12.57 -1.45 -12.49
N ALA A 189 -12.80 -2.78 -12.50
CA ALA A 189 -11.86 -3.74 -11.92
C ALA A 189 -10.46 -3.67 -12.57
N LEU A 190 -10.41 -3.55 -13.90
CA LEU A 190 -9.16 -3.42 -14.63
C LEU A 190 -8.47 -2.08 -14.36
N SER A 191 -9.24 -0.98 -14.27
CA SER A 191 -8.70 0.35 -13.96
C SER A 191 -8.09 0.41 -12.55
N ILE A 192 -8.75 -0.20 -11.55
CA ILE A 192 -8.21 -0.31 -10.19
C ILE A 192 -6.88 -1.05 -10.22
N TRP A 193 -6.83 -2.20 -10.89
CA TRP A 193 -5.61 -3.00 -10.97
C TRP A 193 -4.48 -2.26 -11.71
N GLY A 194 -4.78 -1.57 -12.80
CA GLY A 194 -3.82 -0.72 -13.51
C GLY A 194 -3.28 0.41 -12.64
N MET A 195 -4.13 1.07 -11.87
CA MET A 195 -3.73 2.10 -10.90
C MET A 195 -2.86 1.52 -9.78
N CYS A 196 -3.20 0.33 -9.27
CA CYS A 196 -2.39 -0.37 -8.26
C CYS A 196 -1.01 -0.77 -8.79
N ILE A 197 -0.92 -1.25 -10.04
CA ILE A 197 0.37 -1.54 -10.69
C ILE A 197 1.21 -0.29 -10.80
N PHE A 198 0.63 0.80 -11.29
CA PHE A 198 1.33 2.07 -11.40
C PHE A 198 1.82 2.54 -10.01
N GLY A 199 0.97 2.46 -8.99
CA GLY A 199 1.32 2.78 -7.60
C GLY A 199 2.45 1.92 -7.04
N VAL A 200 2.46 0.62 -7.30
CA VAL A 200 3.52 -0.30 -6.87
C VAL A 200 4.84 -0.04 -7.62
N LEU A 201 4.80 0.20 -8.93
CA LEU A 201 6.00 0.55 -9.70
C LEU A 201 6.60 1.87 -9.24
N PHE A 202 5.74 2.87 -9.01
CA PHE A 202 6.16 4.16 -8.48
C PHE A 202 6.74 4.03 -7.06
N SER A 203 6.10 3.24 -6.20
CA SER A 203 6.61 2.95 -4.85
C SER A 203 7.97 2.22 -4.93
N THR A 204 8.14 1.28 -5.86
CA THR A 204 9.41 0.56 -6.08
C THR A 204 10.53 1.54 -6.43
N TYR A 205 10.24 2.52 -7.29
CA TYR A 205 11.20 3.55 -7.67
C TYR A 205 11.61 4.42 -6.45
N LEU A 206 10.64 4.88 -5.66
CA LEU A 206 10.93 5.71 -4.48
C LEU A 206 11.66 4.93 -3.39
N THR A 207 11.22 3.72 -3.08
CA THR A 207 11.87 2.84 -2.09
C THR A 207 13.28 2.42 -2.54
N PHE A 208 13.58 2.43 -3.84
CA PHE A 208 14.95 2.28 -4.33
C PHE A 208 15.80 3.55 -4.08
N LEU A 209 15.24 4.75 -4.27
CA LEU A 209 16.00 5.99 -4.04
C LEU A 209 16.38 6.21 -2.57
N GLU A 210 15.51 5.81 -1.64
CA GLU A 210 15.67 6.00 -0.19
C GLU A 210 17.03 5.46 0.35
N PRO A 211 17.31 4.14 0.33
CA PRO A 211 18.55 3.59 0.87
C PRO A 211 19.76 3.79 -0.04
N PHE A 212 19.58 3.81 -1.37
CA PHE A 212 20.71 3.78 -2.32
C PHE A 212 21.22 5.18 -2.70
N VAL A 213 20.34 6.18 -2.78
CA VAL A 213 20.70 7.54 -3.24
C VAL A 213 20.72 8.53 -2.09
N ILE A 214 19.60 8.62 -1.35
CA ILE A 214 19.44 9.58 -0.25
C ILE A 214 20.25 9.11 0.95
N GLY A 215 20.13 7.83 1.32
CA GLY A 215 20.69 7.23 2.52
C GLY A 215 19.78 7.32 3.74
N ALA A 216 18.51 7.66 3.53
CA ALA A 216 17.51 7.83 4.56
C ALA A 216 16.19 7.22 4.09
N THR A 217 15.43 6.66 5.03
CA THR A 217 14.16 5.97 4.76
C THR A 217 13.03 6.71 5.46
N CYS A 218 11.88 6.83 4.81
CA CYS A 218 10.69 7.42 5.42
C CYS A 218 9.68 6.34 5.81
N MET A 219 9.37 6.22 7.10
CA MET A 219 8.39 5.23 7.60
C MET A 219 6.97 5.45 7.05
N TRP A 220 6.60 6.69 6.74
CA TRP A 220 5.34 6.99 6.06
C TRP A 220 5.31 6.47 4.62
N CYS A 221 6.42 6.65 3.88
CA CYS A 221 6.54 6.16 2.52
C CYS A 221 6.51 4.63 2.48
N ILE A 222 7.22 3.97 3.41
CA ILE A 222 7.17 2.51 3.57
C ILE A 222 5.75 2.04 3.90
N SER A 223 5.04 2.71 4.82
CA SER A 223 3.65 2.36 5.15
C SER A 223 2.75 2.46 3.91
N SER A 224 2.89 3.53 3.12
CA SER A 224 2.15 3.68 1.86
C SER A 224 2.50 2.60 0.84
N ALA A 225 3.79 2.23 0.71
CA ALA A 225 4.25 1.19 -0.19
C ALA A 225 3.64 -0.18 0.16
N VAL A 226 3.57 -0.52 1.46
CA VAL A 226 2.94 -1.77 1.91
C VAL A 226 1.43 -1.75 1.65
N LEU A 227 0.75 -0.62 1.83
CA LEU A 227 -0.68 -0.50 1.49
C LEU A 227 -0.93 -0.70 0.00
N MET A 228 -0.05 -0.21 -0.87
CA MET A 228 -0.12 -0.44 -2.32
C MET A 228 0.09 -1.92 -2.68
N ILE A 229 1.00 -2.63 -1.99
CA ILE A 229 1.15 -4.10 -2.12
C ILE A 229 -0.18 -4.80 -1.81
N VAL A 230 -0.77 -4.46 -0.67
CA VAL A 230 -2.03 -5.06 -0.22
C VAL A 230 -3.15 -4.78 -1.23
N LEU A 231 -3.28 -3.54 -1.72
CA LEU A 231 -4.26 -3.17 -2.73
C LEU A 231 -4.08 -3.92 -4.05
N LEU A 232 -2.84 -4.08 -4.51
CA LEU A 232 -2.54 -4.84 -5.73
C LEU A 232 -2.95 -6.31 -5.57
N LEU A 233 -2.60 -6.93 -4.45
CA LEU A 233 -2.97 -8.34 -4.18
C LEU A 233 -4.49 -8.51 -4.06
N VAL A 234 -5.19 -7.60 -3.37
CA VAL A 234 -6.65 -7.72 -3.22
C VAL A 234 -7.38 -7.48 -4.54
N SER A 235 -6.86 -6.60 -5.42
CA SER A 235 -7.47 -6.31 -6.71
C SER A 235 -7.17 -7.34 -7.81
N THR A 236 -6.08 -8.12 -7.69
CA THR A 236 -5.65 -9.10 -8.71
C THR A 236 -6.74 -10.13 -9.08
N PRO A 237 -7.48 -10.77 -8.14
CA PRO A 237 -8.54 -11.73 -8.50
C PRO A 237 -9.67 -11.11 -9.32
N ALA A 238 -10.06 -9.86 -9.01
CA ALA A 238 -11.10 -9.14 -9.75
C ALA A 238 -10.63 -8.78 -11.16
N ALA A 239 -9.36 -8.42 -11.32
CA ALA A 239 -8.75 -8.14 -12.63
C ALA A 239 -8.66 -9.40 -13.49
N GLN A 240 -8.24 -10.53 -12.90
CA GLN A 240 -8.15 -11.81 -13.61
C GLN A 240 -9.52 -12.25 -14.16
N GLN A 241 -10.59 -12.10 -13.37
CA GLN A 241 -11.95 -12.39 -13.82
C GLN A 241 -12.40 -11.46 -14.95
N ALA A 242 -11.96 -10.19 -14.94
CA ALA A 242 -12.28 -9.25 -16.00
C ALA A 242 -11.54 -9.57 -17.32
N LEU A 243 -10.28 -10.03 -17.22
CA LEU A 243 -9.44 -10.40 -18.37
C LEU A 243 -9.83 -11.74 -18.99
N ALA A 244 -10.19 -12.74 -18.18
CA ALA A 244 -10.58 -14.07 -18.67
C ALA A 244 -11.83 -14.04 -19.58
N ILE A 245 -12.69 -13.03 -19.46
CA ILE A 245 -13.90 -12.89 -20.31
C ILE A 245 -13.61 -12.05 -21.57
N ALA A 246 -12.41 -11.46 -21.70
CA ALA A 246 -12.03 -10.72 -22.91
C ALA A 246 -11.48 -11.64 -24.01
N ASP A 247 -11.10 -12.87 -23.65
CA ASP A 247 -10.58 -13.91 -24.55
C ASP A 247 -11.67 -14.85 -25.10
N ASP A 248 -12.94 -14.67 -24.69
CA ASP A 248 -14.14 -15.38 -25.20
C ASP A 248 -14.97 -14.48 -26.14
#